data_AF-A0A6I4N560-F1
#
_entry.id   AF-A0A6I4N560-F1
#
_cell.length_a   1.000
_cell.length_b   1.000
_cell.length_c   1.000
_cell.angle_alpha   90.00
_cell.angle_beta   90.00
_cell.angle_gamma   90.00
#
_symmetry.space_group_name_H-M   'P 1'
#
loop_
_entity.id
_entity.type
_entity.pdbx_description
1 polymer ?
#
loop_
_entity_poly.entity_id
_entity_poly.type
_entity_poly.pdbx_seq_one_letter_code
_entity_poly.pdbx_strand_id
1 'polypeptide(L)' 'MDQNQVDEIGRRIGAAAAQFAPDYRPTPFQTADAAAVLHGMLQAIETYGVTFADFDAVADFPRMAIQLVQHRDAQN' A
#
# COMPACT_ATOMS: atom_id res chain seq x y z
N MET A 1 -12.48 -0.72 -9.41
CA MET A 1 -11.89 0.43 -8.70
C MET A 1 -12.06 1.67 -9.54
N ASP A 2 -12.49 2.78 -8.94
CA ASP A 2 -12.51 4.08 -9.63
C ASP A 2 -11.18 4.84 -9.44
N GLN A 3 -10.98 5.90 -10.22
CA GLN A 3 -9.74 6.67 -10.20
C GLN A 3 -9.51 7.42 -8.86
N ASN A 4 -10.58 7.77 -8.14
CA ASN A 4 -10.48 8.41 -6.83
C ASN A 4 -9.96 7.44 -5.77
N GLN A 5 -10.36 6.16 -5.82
CA GLN A 5 -9.85 5.12 -4.93
C GLN A 5 -8.35 4.87 -5.16
N VAL A 6 -7.91 4.87 -6.44
CA VAL A 6 -6.50 4.72 -6.79
C VAL A 6 -5.66 5.87 -6.25
N ASP A 7 -6.12 7.11 -6.44
CA ASP A 7 -5.44 8.31 -5.94
C ASP A 7 -5.39 8.37 -4.42
N GLU A 8 -6.48 8.00 -3.74
CA GLU A 8 -6.52 7.91 -2.29
C GLU A 8 -5.54 6.86 -1.75
N ILE A 9 -5.49 5.68 -2.37
CA ILE A 9 -4.53 4.62 -2.01
C ILE A 9 -3.09 5.11 -2.16
N GLY A 10 -2.76 5.74 -3.29
CA GLY A 10 -1.42 6.30 -3.51
C GLY A 10 -1.04 7.34 -2.44
N ARG A 11 -1.98 8.21 -2.07
CA ARG A 11 -1.77 9.22 -1.03
C ARG A 11 -1.51 8.58 0.34
N ARG A 12 -2.26 7.53 0.69
CA ARG A 12 -2.13 6.80 1.95
C ARG A 12 -0.82 6.02 2.03
N ILE A 13 -0.37 5.41 0.94
CA ILE A 13 0.94 4.75 0.85
C ILE A 13 2.07 5.76 1.10
N GLY A 14 2.00 6.92 0.44
CA GLY A 14 2.98 7.99 0.65
C GLY A 14 3.01 8.50 2.10
N ALA A 15 1.83 8.66 2.72
CA ALA A 15 1.71 9.08 4.12
C ALA A 15 2.27 8.03 5.09
N ALA A 16 1.92 6.76 4.91
CA ALA A 16 2.42 5.66 5.73
C ALA A 16 3.95 5.55 5.67
N ALA A 17 4.53 5.69 4.47
CA ALA A 17 5.96 5.65 4.31
C ALA A 17 6.66 6.82 5.02
N ALA A 18 6.11 8.04 4.90
CA ALA A 18 6.63 9.22 5.60
C ALA A 18 6.56 9.08 7.13
N GLN A 19 5.53 8.41 7.65
CA GLN A 19 5.33 8.21 9.09
C GLN A 19 6.24 7.12 9.68
N PHE A 20 6.45 6.01 8.96
CA PHE A 20 7.07 4.81 9.53
C PHE A 20 8.47 4.52 9.02
N ALA A 21 8.94 5.26 8.02
CA ALA A 21 10.32 5.26 7.57
C ALA A 21 10.77 6.71 7.26
N PRO A 22 10.82 7.60 8.27
CA PRO A 22 11.11 9.03 8.04
C PRO A 22 12.49 9.27 7.43
N ASP A 23 13.47 8.42 7.75
CA ASP A 23 14.81 8.43 7.16
C ASP A 23 14.88 7.75 5.79
N TYR A 24 13.81 7.06 5.38
CA TYR A 24 13.72 6.28 4.14
C TYR A 24 12.50 6.70 3.33
N ARG A 25 12.58 7.91 2.75
CA ARG A 25 11.54 8.43 1.88
C ARG A 25 11.39 7.52 0.65
N PRO A 26 10.23 6.91 0.42
CA PRO A 26 10.06 6.00 -0.71
C PRO A 26 10.19 6.76 -2.03
N THR A 27 10.80 6.10 -3.01
CA THR A 27 10.83 6.66 -4.37
C THR A 27 9.42 6.63 -4.99
N PRO A 28 9.17 7.43 -6.05
CA PRO A 28 7.92 7.33 -6.80
C PRO A 28 7.65 5.91 -7.33
N PHE A 29 8.71 5.19 -7.72
CA PHE A 29 8.61 3.80 -8.17
C PHE A 29 8.16 2.87 -7.04
N GLN A 30 8.73 3.01 -5.84
CA GLN A 30 8.33 2.20 -4.69
C GLN A 30 6.89 2.46 -4.26
N THR A 31 6.45 3.72 -4.33
CA THR A 31 5.05 4.09 -4.05
C THR A 31 4.11 3.44 -5.08
N ALA A 32 4.46 3.48 -6.37
CA ALA A 32 3.66 2.88 -7.43
C ALA A 32 3.61 1.34 -7.32
N ASP A 33 4.73 0.71 -7.00
CA ASP A 33 4.79 -0.75 -6.81
C ASP A 33 4.02 -1.19 -5.56
N ALA A 34 4.12 -0.45 -4.46
CA ALA A 34 3.31 -0.69 -3.26
C ALA A 34 1.82 -0.55 -3.55
N ALA A 35 1.42 0.41 -4.40
CA ALA A 35 0.04 0.56 -4.84
C ALA A 35 -0.43 -0.64 -5.66
N ALA A 36 0.41 -1.17 -6.55
CA ALA A 36 0.12 -2.37 -7.31
C ALA A 36 -0.02 -3.61 -6.40
N VAL A 37 0.86 -3.77 -5.42
CA VAL A 37 0.77 -4.84 -4.41
C VAL A 37 -0.54 -4.74 -3.63
N LEU A 38 -0.89 -3.56 -3.13
CA LEU A 38 -2.12 -3.35 -2.39
C LEU A 38 -3.36 -3.62 -3.26
N HIS A 39 -3.35 -3.18 -4.52
CA HIS A 39 -4.42 -3.50 -5.46
C HIS A 39 -4.58 -5.01 -5.66
N GLY A 40 -3.49 -5.75 -5.80
CA GLY A 40 -3.52 -7.22 -5.89
C GLY A 40 -4.07 -7.88 -4.63
N MET A 41 -3.68 -7.39 -3.44
CA MET A 41 -4.24 -7.85 -2.16
C MET A 41 -5.75 -7.62 -2.12
N LEU A 42 -6.21 -6.43 -2.52
CA LEU A 42 -7.63 -6.06 -2.56
C LEU A 42 -8.44 -6.95 -3.51
N GLN A 43 -7.94 -7.20 -4.73
CA GLN A 43 -8.63 -8.11 -5.66
C GLN A 43 -8.72 -9.53 -5.11
N ALA A 44 -7.69 -10.01 -4.41
CA ALA A 44 -7.69 -11.36 -3.85
C ALA A 44 -8.73 -11.50 -2.71
N ILE A 45 -8.86 -10.49 -1.84
CA ILE A 45 -9.79 -10.54 -0.71
C ILE A 45 -11.26 -10.30 -1.10
N GLU A 46 -11.52 -9.62 -2.22
CA GLU A 46 -12.88 -9.40 -2.73
C GLU A 46 -13.59 -10.74 -2.97
N THR A 47 -12.84 -11.80 -3.28
CA THR A 47 -13.37 -13.17 -3.41
C THR A 47 -13.99 -13.73 -2.12
N TYR A 48 -13.61 -13.17 -0.97
CA TYR A 48 -14.13 -13.52 0.36
C TYR A 48 -15.19 -12.52 0.86
N GLY A 49 -15.62 -11.57 0.02
CA GLY A 49 -16.61 -10.55 0.39
C GLY A 49 -16.09 -9.47 1.34
N VAL A 50 -14.76 -9.31 1.43
CA VAL A 50 -14.12 -8.32 2.31
C VAL A 50 -13.72 -7.09 1.50
N THR A 51 -13.95 -5.91 2.05
CA THR A 51 -13.64 -4.63 1.40
C THR A 51 -12.35 -4.01 1.95
N PHE A 52 -11.82 -3.00 1.25
CA PHE A 52 -10.71 -2.20 1.76
C PHE A 52 -11.04 -1.55 3.12
N ALA A 53 -12.27 -1.10 3.34
CA ALA A 53 -12.69 -0.49 4.59
C ALA A 53 -12.66 -1.47 5.77
N ASP A 54 -13.03 -2.74 5.52
CA ASP A 54 -12.96 -3.79 6.54
C ASP A 54 -11.53 -4.07 6.98
N PHE A 55 -10.57 -4.03 6.03
CA PHE A 55 -9.16 -4.24 6.33
C PHE A 55 -8.48 -3.05 6.96
N ASP A 56 -8.83 -1.84 6.53
CA ASP A 56 -8.25 -0.62 7.04
C ASP A 56 -8.51 -0.41 8.54
N ALA A 57 -9.61 -1.00 9.04
CA ALA A 57 -9.92 -1.05 10.47
C ALA A 57 -9.08 -2.07 11.27
N VAL A 58 -8.50 -3.07 10.60
CA VAL A 58 -7.80 -4.21 11.24
C VAL A 58 -6.28 -4.07 11.17
N ALA A 59 -5.75 -3.55 10.06
CA ALA A 59 -4.32 -3.32 9.88
C ALA A 59 -4.05 -2.20 8.87
N ASP A 60 -2.96 -1.46 9.07
CA ASP A 60 -2.51 -0.43 8.11
C ASP A 60 -1.88 -1.10 6.87
N PHE A 61 -2.73 -1.49 5.92
CA PHE A 61 -2.35 -2.14 4.68
C PHE A 61 -1.46 -1.27 3.76
N PRO A 62 -1.74 0.04 3.59
CA PRO A 62 -0.83 0.94 2.89
C PRO A 62 0.60 0.89 3.45
N ARG A 63 0.75 0.88 4.80
CA ARG A 63 2.05 0.69 5.45
C ARG A 63 2.67 -0.66 5.13
N MET A 64 1.92 -1.75 5.25
CA MET A 64 2.47 -3.10 5.00
C MET A 64 2.96 -3.26 3.56
N ALA A 65 2.21 -2.71 2.60
CA ALA A 65 2.59 -2.76 1.19
C ALA A 65 3.92 -2.03 0.92
N ILE A 66 4.12 -0.82 1.46
CA ILE A 66 5.38 -0.09 1.25
C ILE A 66 6.56 -0.74 1.98
N GLN A 67 6.35 -1.27 3.19
CA GLN A 67 7.39 -1.99 3.92
C GLN A 67 7.82 -3.26 3.19
N LEU A 68 6.89 -3.98 2.56
CA LEU A 68 7.19 -5.16 1.75
C LEU A 68 8.07 -4.80 0.54
N VAL A 69 7.71 -3.73 -0.19
CA VAL A 69 8.47 -3.26 -1.35
C VAL A 69 9.88 -2.82 -0.93
N GLN A 70 9.99 -2.01 0.13
CA GLN A 70 11.28 -1.56 0.64
C GLN A 70 12.17 -2.73 1.09
N HIS A 71 11.59 -3.73 1.77
CA HIS A 71 12.33 -4.92 2.17
C HIS A 71 12.82 -5.73 0.97
N ARG A 72 11.97 -5.92 -0.04
CA ARG A 72 12.34 -6.64 -1.28
C ARG A 72 13.48 -5.93 -2.02
N ASP A 73 13.39 -4.60 -2.13
CA ASP A 73 14.41 -3.81 -2.82
C ASP A 73 15.74 -3.79 -2.04
N ALA A 74 15.72 -3.87 -0.71
CA ALA A 74 16.92 -3.95 0.12
C ALA A 74 17.68 -5.29 0.03
N GLN A 75 17.05 -6.34 -0.53
CA GLN A 75 17.66 -7.66 -0.71
C GLN A 75 18.22 -7.88 -2.13
N ASN A 76 18.00 -6.94 -3.06
CA ASN A 76 18.52 -6.95 -4.43
C ASN A 76 19.74 -6.03 -4.57
#